data_AF-A0A537H330-F1
#
_entry.id   AF-A0A537H330-F1
#
_cell.length_a   1.000
_cell.length_b   1.000
_cell.length_c   1.000
_cell.angle_alpha   90.00
_cell.angle_beta   90.00
_cell.angle_gamma   90.00
#
_symmetry.space_group_name_H-M   'P 1'
#
loop_
_entity.id
_entity.type
_entity.pdbx_description
1 polymer ?
#
loop_
_entity_poly.entity_id
_entity_poly.type
_entity_poly.pdbx_seq_one_letter_code
_entity_poly.pdbx_strand_id
1 'polypeptide(L)' 'MEFPTDLRLFYVVKGLMSGLSVEEIHSLSGIDLWFLRKLEGLVRFEKELLLYSGLDPGMLRRAKELGYSDRLLGTLMGKE' A
#
# COMPACT_ATOMS: atom_id res chain seq x y z
N MET A 1 -8.35 10.74 11.46
CA MET A 1 -8.72 11.02 10.04
C MET A 1 -10.02 11.80 9.91
N GLU A 2 -10.60 12.20 11.04
CA GLU A 2 -11.89 12.91 11.14
C GLU A 2 -11.84 14.32 10.54
N PHE A 3 -10.68 14.99 10.64
CA PHE A 3 -10.42 16.26 9.95
C PHE A 3 -9.73 16.01 8.61
N PRO A 4 -10.38 16.31 7.47
CA PRO A 4 -9.78 16.13 6.16
C PRO A 4 -8.59 17.08 5.95
N THR A 5 -7.47 16.53 5.47
CA THR A 5 -6.29 17.27 5.03
C THR A 5 -5.83 16.70 3.69
N ASP A 6 -4.99 17.44 2.97
CA ASP A 6 -4.28 16.94 1.79
C ASP A 6 -3.42 15.70 2.09
N LEU A 7 -3.01 15.53 3.35
CA LEU A 7 -2.28 14.36 3.82
C LEU A 7 -3.13 13.11 4.10
N ARG A 8 -4.46 13.18 3.88
CA ARG A 8 -5.40 12.11 4.23
C ARG A 8 -5.01 10.75 3.66
N LEU A 9 -4.58 10.69 2.40
CA LEU A 9 -4.18 9.43 1.77
C LEU A 9 -2.96 8.80 2.44
N PHE A 10 -1.96 9.61 2.80
CA PHE A 10 -0.77 9.14 3.51
C PHE A 10 -1.12 8.57 4.88
N TYR A 11 -2.04 9.23 5.61
CA TYR A 11 -2.52 8.70 6.88
C TYR A 11 -3.26 7.36 6.70
N VAL A 12 -4.05 7.21 5.64
CA VAL A 12 -4.77 5.96 5.35
C VAL A 12 -3.80 4.82 5.15
N VAL A 13 -2.82 5.01 4.27
CA VAL A 13 -1.79 4.00 3.99
C VAL A 13 -0.97 3.70 5.26
N LYS A 14 -0.55 4.73 6.01
CA LYS A 14 0.17 4.54 7.28
C LYS A 14 -0.65 3.77 8.32
N GLY A 15 -1.96 4.02 8.40
CA GLY A 15 -2.88 3.28 9.26
C GLY A 15 -2.93 1.80 8.92
N LEU A 16 -3.13 1.47 7.64
CA LEU A 16 -3.11 0.09 7.14
C LEU A 16 -1.75 -0.59 7.40
N MET A 17 -0.64 0.10 7.18
CA MET A 17 0.71 -0.43 7.46
C MET A 17 0.87 -0.76 8.95
N SER A 18 0.33 0.09 9.82
CA SER A 18 0.36 -0.02 11.29
C SER A 18 -0.64 -1.04 11.86
N GLY A 19 -1.47 -1.65 11.00
CA GLY A 19 -2.40 -2.72 11.38
C GLY A 19 -3.82 -2.29 11.71
N LEU A 20 -4.21 -1.04 11.43
CA LEU A 20 -5.62 -0.65 11.50
C LEU A 20 -6.44 -1.42 10.46
N SER A 21 -7.65 -1.83 10.84
CA SER A 21 -8.59 -2.48 9.96
C SER A 21 -9.18 -1.51 8.93
N VAL A 22 -9.61 -2.06 7.80
CA VAL A 22 -10.31 -1.29 6.76
C VAL A 22 -11.60 -0.66 7.32
N GLU A 23 -12.31 -1.36 8.20
CA GLU A 23 -13.53 -0.89 8.86
C GLU A 23 -13.25 0.27 9.83
N GLU A 24 -12.15 0.22 10.59
CA GLU A 24 -11.73 1.33 11.46
C GLU A 24 -11.42 2.59 10.63
N ILE A 25 -10.67 2.43 9.53
CA ILE A 25 -10.35 3.54 8.63
C ILE A 25 -11.61 4.08 7.96
N HIS A 26 -12.54 3.21 7.55
CA HIS A 26 -13.82 3.61 6.99
C HIS A 26 -14.60 4.47 7.99
N SER A 27 -14.73 4.01 9.23
CA SER A 27 -15.43 4.77 10.29
C SER A 27 -14.82 6.16 10.53
N LEU A 28 -13.49 6.28 10.45
CA LEU A 28 -12.78 7.54 10.70
C LEU A 28 -12.69 8.48 9.48
N SER A 29 -12.88 7.97 8.26
CA SER A 29 -12.62 8.71 7.03
C SER A 29 -13.83 8.85 6.10
N GLY A 30 -14.82 7.96 6.21
CA GLY A 30 -15.94 7.86 5.27
C GLY A 30 -15.55 7.35 3.88
N ILE A 31 -14.29 6.93 3.66
CA ILE A 31 -13.85 6.36 2.39
C ILE A 31 -14.48 4.97 2.25
N ASP A 32 -15.12 4.70 1.10
CA ASP A 32 -15.78 3.43 0.86
C ASP A 32 -14.83 2.23 0.99
N LEU A 33 -15.36 1.14 1.57
CA LEU A 33 -14.61 -0.08 1.88
C LEU A 33 -13.95 -0.69 0.64
N TRP A 34 -14.56 -0.56 -0.54
CA TRP A 34 -14.01 -1.08 -1.78
C TRP A 34 -12.64 -0.46 -2.09
N PHE A 35 -12.50 0.88 -1.95
CA PHE A 35 -11.22 1.56 -2.17
C PHE A 35 -10.19 1.20 -1.10
N LEU A 36 -10.61 1.16 0.16
CA LEU A 36 -9.73 0.83 1.28
C LEU A 36 -9.17 -0.60 1.16
N ARG A 37 -9.98 -1.57 0.72
CA ARG A 37 -9.51 -2.94 0.42
C ARG A 37 -8.49 -3.00 -0.71
N LYS A 38 -8.59 -2.11 -1.71
CA LYS A 38 -7.55 -2.01 -2.75
C LYS A 38 -6.23 -1.49 -2.18
N LEU A 39 -6.29 -0.45 -1.34
CA LEU A 39 -5.10 0.08 -0.65
C LEU A 39 -4.48 -0.94 0.29
N GLU A 40 -5.29 -1.68 1.05
CA GLU A 40 -4.82 -2.78 1.90
C GLU A 40 -4.09 -3.86 1.07
N GLY A 41 -4.63 -4.20 -0.10
CA GLY A 41 -3.99 -5.09 -1.05
C GLY A 41 -2.61 -4.63 -1.49
N LEU A 42 -2.44 -3.32 -1.76
CA LEU A 42 -1.14 -2.72 -2.10
C LEU A 42 -0.17 -2.80 -0.93
N VAL A 43 -0.61 -2.43 0.29
CA VAL A 43 0.21 -2.50 1.51
C VAL A 43 0.67 -3.93 1.80
N ARG A 44 -0.21 -4.91 1.64
CA ARG A 44 0.13 -6.33 1.81
C ARG A 44 1.15 -6.80 0.78
N PHE A 45 1.00 -6.39 -0.48
CA PHE A 45 1.95 -6.72 -1.54
C PHE A 45 3.33 -6.09 -1.27
N GLU A 46 3.39 -4.85 -0.79
CA GLU A 46 4.66 -4.22 -0.42
C GLU A 46 5.36 -5.00 0.71
N LYS A 47 4.61 -5.45 1.73
CA LYS A 47 5.15 -6.32 2.79
C LYS A 47 5.68 -7.65 2.23
N GLU A 48 4.96 -8.28 1.31
CA GLU A 48 5.38 -9.51 0.61
C GLU A 48 6.69 -9.26 -0.18
N LEU A 49 6.76 -8.15 -0.90
CA LEU A 49 7.93 -7.76 -1.70
C LEU A 49 9.17 -7.52 -0.83
N LEU A 50 9.03 -6.88 0.33
CA LEU A 50 10.15 -6.62 1.25
C LEU A 50 10.66 -7.89 1.96
N LEU A 51 9.80 -8.89 2.15
CA LEU A 51 10.20 -10.18 2.72
C LEU A 51 10.92 -11.06 1.69
N TYR A 52 10.56 -10.93 0.42
CA TYR A 52 11.22 -11.63 -0.67
C TYR A 52 12.56 -10.92 -0.98
N SER A 53 13.68 -11.59 -0.73
CA SER A 53 15.03 -11.05 -0.97
C SER A 53 15.40 -10.98 -2.47
N GLY A 54 14.43 -10.78 -3.36
CA GLY A 54 14.59 -10.72 -4.80
C GLY A 54 13.28 -10.48 -5.54
N LEU A 55 13.39 -10.02 -6.78
CA LEU A 55 12.25 -9.76 -7.66
C LEU A 55 12.29 -10.80 -8.79
N ASP A 56 11.66 -11.96 -8.57
CA ASP A 56 11.51 -12.94 -9.63
C ASP A 56 10.53 -12.42 -10.72
N PRO A 57 10.54 -12.99 -11.93
CA PRO A 57 9.70 -12.51 -13.03
C PRO A 57 8.20 -12.45 -12.70
N GLY A 58 7.69 -13.39 -11.89
CA GLY A 58 6.30 -13.41 -11.45
C GLY A 58 5.99 -12.26 -10.49
N MET A 59 6.88 -12.03 -9.52
CA MET A 59 6.77 -10.91 -8.58
C MET A 59 6.83 -9.56 -9.30
N LEU A 60 7.71 -9.43 -10.29
CA LEU A 60 7.84 -8.21 -11.10
C LEU A 60 6.56 -7.95 -11.87
N ARG A 61 6.04 -8.97 -12.56
CA ARG A 61 4.79 -8.83 -13.31
C ARG A 61 3.65 -8.36 -12.41
N ARG A 62 3.49 -8.99 -11.24
CA ARG A 62 2.45 -8.62 -10.27
C ARG A 62 2.64 -7.18 -9.76
N ALA A 63 3.89 -6.76 -9.51
CA ALA A 63 4.19 -5.38 -9.13
C ALA A 63 3.74 -4.38 -10.20
N LYS A 64 3.99 -4.67 -11.48
CA LYS A 64 3.59 -3.82 -12.60
C LYS A 64 2.08 -3.77 -12.78
N GLU A 65 1.39 -4.90 -12.65
CA GLU A 65 -0.08 -4.97 -12.70
C GLU A 65 -0.74 -4.19 -11.56
N LEU A 66 -0.07 -4.07 -10.40
CA LEU A 66 -0.49 -3.25 -9.27
C LEU A 66 -0.10 -1.77 -9.39
N GLY A 67 0.62 -1.38 -10.44
CA GLY A 67 0.97 0.01 -10.73
C GLY A 67 2.28 0.52 -10.11
N TYR A 68 3.14 -0.36 -9.59
CA TYR A 68 4.44 0.06 -9.05
C TYR A 68 5.36 0.56 -10.16
N SER A 69 5.95 1.75 -9.96
CA SER A 69 6.95 2.31 -10.88
C SER A 69 8.31 1.64 -10.69
N ASP A 70 9.13 1.62 -11.73
CA ASP A 70 10.48 1.01 -11.65
C ASP A 70 11.35 1.75 -10.62
N ARG A 71 11.17 3.07 -10.52
CA ARG A 71 11.81 3.90 -9.49
C ARG A 71 11.45 3.42 -8.09
N LEU A 72 10.15 3.27 -7.80
CA LEU A 72 9.69 2.81 -6.49
C LEU A 72 10.21 1.40 -6.17
N LEU A 73 10.20 0.50 -7.14
CA LEU A 73 10.77 -0.84 -6.97
C LEU A 73 12.27 -0.79 -6.69
N GLY A 74 13.03 0.07 -7.38
CA GLY A 74 14.45 0.30 -7.11
C GLY A 74 14.71 0.77 -5.66
N THR A 75 13.94 1.76 -5.19
CA THR A 75 14.00 2.27 -3.82
C THR A 75 13.69 1.15 -2.80
N LEU A 76 12.59 0.42 -2.99
CA LEU A 76 12.16 -0.65 -2.07
C LEU A 76 13.17 -1.80 -1.99
N MET A 77 13.90 -2.07 -3.08
CA MET A 77 14.93 -3.11 -3.13
C MET A 77 16.32 -2.66 -2.65
N GLY A 78 16.51 -1.38 -2.33
CA GLY A 78 17.84 -0.85 -2.01
C GLY A 78 18.83 -0.89 -3.18
N LYS A 79 18.33 -0.72 -4.41
CA LYS A 79 19.12 -0.73 -5.66
C LYS A 79 19.21 0.65 -6.32
N GLU A 80 19.04 1.72 -5.54
CA GLU A 80 19.26 3.10 -5.99
C GLU A 80 20.74 3.43 -6.19
#